data_AF-A0A1V5E3K4-F1
#
_entry.id   AF-A0A1V5E3K4-F1
#
_cell.length_a   1.000
_cell.length_b   1.000
_cell.length_c   1.000
_cell.angle_alpha   90.00
_cell.angle_beta   90.00
_cell.angle_gamma   90.00
#
_symmetry.space_group_name_H-M   'P 1'
#
loop_
_entity.id
_entity.type
_entity.pdbx_description
1 polymer ?
#
loop_
_entity_poly.entity_id
_entity_poly.type
_entity_poly.pdbx_seq_one_letter_code
_entity_poly.pdbx_strand_id
1 'polypeptide(L)'
;MAARVLDKKLEVEWVPPWKRTEASQKKKKGSPPTALLSGVDLVTEGILTLGQTVEILRHAKTIHDLPKDADPATRLARYLLSADDIHMIVGTAVNPNQIADLVRGEPMRMVYIRDLVQELTKRDKQVTLETV
;
A
#
# COMPACT_ATOMS: atom_id res chain seq x y z
N MET A 1 9.28 -8.95 7.73
CA MET A 1 10.52 -9.38 7.04
C MET A 1 11.47 -8.22 6.81
N ALA A 2 11.05 -7.12 6.17
CA ALA A 2 11.89 -5.95 5.90
C ALA A 2 12.59 -5.38 7.15
N ALA A 3 11.85 -5.11 8.23
CA ALA A 3 12.41 -4.61 9.49
C ALA A 3 13.53 -5.52 10.06
N ARG A 4 13.35 -6.85 9.98
CA ARG A 4 14.35 -7.84 10.42
C ARG A 4 15.61 -7.80 9.53
N VAL A 5 15.45 -7.68 8.22
CA VAL A 5 16.57 -7.64 7.26
C VAL A 5 17.35 -6.34 7.42
N LEU A 6 16.66 -5.23 7.67
CA LEU A 6 17.26 -3.91 7.87
C LEU A 6 17.81 -3.68 9.28
N ASP A 7 17.67 -4.66 10.18
CA ASP A 7 17.98 -4.54 11.62
C ASP A 7 17.35 -3.29 12.26
N LYS A 8 16.10 -3.03 11.91
CA LYS A 8 15.31 -1.88 12.40
C LYS A 8 14.07 -2.34 13.13
N LYS A 9 13.66 -1.58 14.14
CA LYS A 9 12.39 -1.80 14.86
C LYS A 9 11.21 -1.43 13.96
N LEU A 10 10.21 -2.31 13.91
CA LEU A 10 8.90 -2.02 13.32
C LEU A 10 7.96 -1.53 14.41
N GLU A 11 7.52 -0.27 14.32
CA GLU A 11 6.61 0.31 15.30
C GLU A 11 5.20 0.33 14.76
N VAL A 12 4.35 -0.57 15.24
CA VAL A 12 2.97 -0.67 14.73
C VAL A 12 2.14 0.49 15.28
N GLU A 13 1.48 1.24 14.41
CA GLU A 13 0.59 2.36 14.77
C GLU A 13 -0.78 1.87 15.32
N TRP A 14 -0.86 0.60 15.73
CA TRP A 14 -2.07 0.04 16.30
C TRP A 14 -2.21 0.48 17.75
N VAL A 15 -3.21 1.31 18.02
CA VAL A 15 -3.60 1.70 19.38
C VAL A 15 -4.74 0.79 19.85
N PRO A 16 -4.54 -0.02 20.92
CA PRO A 16 -5.59 -0.84 21.50
C PRO A 16 -6.81 0.00 21.87
N PRO A 17 -8.04 -0.54 21.79
CA PRO A 17 -9.27 0.21 22.09
C PRO A 17 -9.22 0.92 23.44
N TRP A 18 -8.64 0.28 24.46
CA TRP A 18 -8.52 0.81 25.83
C TRP A 18 -7.43 1.87 26.01
N LYS A 19 -6.56 2.10 25.03
CA LYS A 19 -5.52 3.16 25.04
C LYS A 19 -5.86 4.35 24.13
N ARG A 20 -7.03 4.35 23.48
CA ARG A 20 -7.43 5.45 22.57
C ARG A 20 -7.82 6.69 23.38
N THR A 21 -7.15 7.79 23.13
CA THR A 21 -7.53 9.14 23.60
C THR A 21 -8.48 9.81 22.61
N GLU A 22 -9.21 10.85 23.03
CA GLU A 22 -10.11 11.62 22.16
C GLU A 22 -9.41 12.27 20.96
N ALA A 23 -8.10 12.53 21.07
CA ALA A 23 -7.24 13.01 19.99
C ALA A 23 -6.84 11.93 18.96
N SER A 24 -7.10 10.65 19.24
CA SER A 24 -6.81 9.56 18.31
C SER A 24 -7.86 9.56 17.20
N GLN A 25 -7.47 9.94 15.98
CA GLN A 25 -8.36 9.90 14.81
C GLN A 25 -9.06 8.55 14.70
N LYS A 26 -10.38 8.58 14.56
CA LYS A 26 -11.24 7.40 14.50
C LYS A 26 -10.93 6.64 13.19
N LYS A 27 -10.05 5.64 13.26
CA LYS A 27 -9.75 4.77 12.10
C LYS A 27 -11.05 4.11 11.62
N LYS A 28 -11.35 4.21 10.31
CA LYS A 28 -12.51 3.53 9.70
C LYS A 28 -12.43 2.02 9.99
N LYS A 29 -13.57 1.42 10.30
CA LYS A 29 -13.69 -0.03 10.54
C LYS A 29 -13.22 -0.76 9.27
N GLY A 30 -12.22 -1.64 9.38
CA GLY A 30 -11.63 -2.35 8.24
C GLY A 30 -10.46 -1.65 7.53
N SER A 31 -10.02 -0.48 8.01
CA SER A 31 -8.77 0.12 7.51
C SER A 31 -7.55 -0.73 7.92
N PRO A 32 -6.65 -1.09 7.00
CA PRO A 32 -5.48 -1.89 7.31
C PRO A 32 -4.61 -1.24 8.41
N PRO A 33 -3.94 -2.05 9.26
CA PRO A 33 -2.94 -1.51 10.18
C PRO A 33 -1.77 -0.89 9.38
N THR A 34 -1.16 0.13 9.98
CA THR A 34 0.05 0.79 9.49
C THR A 34 1.15 0.60 10.51
N ALA A 35 2.39 0.70 10.04
CA ALA A 35 3.56 0.69 10.90
C ALA A 35 4.56 1.75 10.45
N LEU A 36 5.49 2.07 11.34
CA LEU A 36 6.63 2.93 11.09
C LEU A 36 7.88 2.06 11.01
N LEU A 37 8.70 2.35 10.01
CA LEU A 37 10.01 1.76 9.82
C LEU A 37 10.94 2.88 9.39
N SER A 38 12.02 3.11 10.15
CA SER A 38 12.95 4.21 9.86
C SER A 38 13.48 4.13 8.43
N GLY A 39 13.35 5.23 7.68
CA GLY A 39 13.73 5.32 6.26
C GLY A 39 12.67 4.83 5.28
N VAL A 40 11.45 4.54 5.73
CA VAL A 40 10.30 4.16 4.88
C VAL A 40 9.10 5.03 5.25
N ASP A 41 8.61 5.82 4.28
CA ASP A 41 7.53 6.79 4.51
C ASP A 41 6.16 6.16 4.80
N LEU A 42 5.97 4.93 4.32
CA LEU A 42 4.71 4.21 4.47
C LEU A 42 4.94 2.70 4.53
N VAL A 43 4.61 2.09 5.67
CA VAL A 43 4.51 0.63 5.81
C VAL A 43 3.06 0.25 6.00
N THR A 44 2.59 -0.67 5.16
CA THR A 44 1.21 -1.14 5.12
C THR A 44 1.16 -2.66 5.23
N GLU A 45 -0.04 -3.18 5.40
CA GLU A 45 -0.28 -4.62 5.54
C GLU A 45 -0.06 -5.39 4.22
N GLY A 46 -0.19 -4.72 3.07
CA GLY A 46 0.12 -5.28 1.76
C GLY A 46 -1.08 -5.30 0.81
N ILE A 47 -1.56 -6.51 0.46
CA ILE A 47 -2.47 -6.77 -0.68
C ILE A 47 -3.76 -5.95 -0.58
N LEU A 48 -4.39 -5.85 0.59
CA LEU A 48 -5.61 -5.07 0.78
C LEU A 48 -5.40 -3.57 0.49
N THR A 49 -4.26 -3.04 0.88
CA THR A 49 -3.93 -1.62 0.62
C THR A 49 -3.66 -1.39 -0.86
N LEU A 50 -3.00 -2.32 -1.55
CA LEU A 50 -2.77 -2.25 -3.00
C LEU A 50 -4.11 -2.25 -3.75
N GLY A 51 -5.03 -3.16 -3.42
CA GLY A 51 -6.35 -3.22 -4.05
C GLY A 51 -7.16 -1.94 -3.86
N GLN A 52 -7.20 -1.40 -2.64
CA GLN A 52 -7.88 -0.12 -2.38
C GLN A 52 -7.22 1.05 -3.13
N THR A 53 -5.89 1.04 -3.26
CA THR A 53 -5.16 2.09 -4.00
C THR A 53 -5.49 2.06 -5.48
N VAL A 54 -5.59 0.86 -6.09
CA VAL A 54 -6.03 0.70 -7.48
C VAL A 54 -7.42 1.30 -7.68
N GLU A 55 -8.38 0.99 -6.79
CA GLU A 55 -9.73 1.56 -6.87
C GLU A 55 -9.73 3.08 -6.74
N ILE A 56 -8.94 3.65 -5.83
CA ILE A 56 -8.80 5.10 -5.70
C ILE A 56 -8.26 5.70 -7.00
N LEU A 57 -7.20 5.13 -7.57
CA LEU A 57 -6.61 5.61 -8.82
C LEU A 57 -7.57 5.48 -9.99
N ARG A 58 -8.43 4.46 -10.07
CA ARG A 58 -9.44 4.37 -11.15
C ARG A 58 -10.43 5.54 -11.16
N HIS A 59 -10.69 6.14 -10.01
CA HIS A 59 -11.68 7.22 -9.86
C HIS A 59 -11.06 8.62 -9.71
N ALA A 60 -9.82 8.72 -9.23
CA ALA A 60 -9.11 9.98 -9.05
C ALA A 60 -8.24 10.33 -10.29
N LYS A 61 -8.41 11.54 -10.84
CA LYS A 61 -7.56 12.04 -11.92
C LYS A 61 -6.33 12.76 -11.37
N THR A 62 -6.54 13.52 -10.29
CA THR A 62 -5.54 14.37 -9.67
C THR A 62 -5.49 14.14 -8.16
N ILE A 63 -4.46 14.69 -7.52
CA ILE A 63 -4.29 14.67 -6.06
C ILE A 63 -5.47 15.33 -5.32
N HIS A 64 -6.20 16.24 -5.98
CA HIS A 64 -7.35 16.94 -5.43
C HIS A 64 -8.63 16.10 -5.41
N ASP A 65 -8.69 15.04 -6.23
CA ASP A 65 -9.82 14.11 -6.28
C ASP A 65 -9.74 13.01 -5.21
N LEU A 66 -8.61 12.93 -4.51
CA LEU A 66 -8.39 11.91 -3.49
C LEU A 66 -9.35 12.08 -2.30
N PRO A 67 -9.74 10.97 -1.64
CA PRO A 67 -10.44 11.04 -0.37
C PRO A 67 -9.75 11.97 0.63
N LYS A 68 -10.53 12.64 1.47
CA LYS A 68 -9.99 13.52 2.53
C LYS A 68 -9.37 12.73 3.69
N ASP A 69 -9.67 11.44 3.77
CA ASP A 69 -9.16 10.57 4.82
C ASP A 69 -7.67 10.28 4.61
N ALA A 70 -6.90 10.21 5.69
CA ALA A 70 -5.48 9.89 5.65
C ALA A 70 -5.21 8.37 5.74
N ASP A 71 -6.10 7.55 5.18
CA ASP A 71 -5.93 6.09 5.23
C ASP A 71 -4.72 5.63 4.40
N PRO A 72 -4.21 4.41 4.63
CA PRO A 72 -2.97 3.96 4.01
C PRO A 72 -3.04 3.90 2.48
N ALA A 73 -4.21 3.57 1.92
CA ALA A 73 -4.42 3.50 0.48
C ALA A 73 -4.47 4.90 -0.15
N THR A 74 -5.12 5.85 0.51
CA THR A 74 -5.19 7.25 0.09
C THR A 74 -3.81 7.91 0.17
N ARG A 75 -3.02 7.59 1.19
CA ARG A 75 -1.62 8.02 1.29
C ARG A 75 -0.78 7.44 0.16
N LEU A 76 -0.90 6.14 -0.12
CA LEU A 76 -0.18 5.51 -1.23
C LEU A 76 -0.57 6.14 -2.58
N ALA A 77 -1.87 6.30 -2.85
CA ALA A 77 -2.37 6.96 -4.06
C ALA A 77 -1.80 8.39 -4.20
N ARG A 78 -1.71 9.14 -3.09
CA ARG A 78 -1.11 10.47 -3.07
C ARG A 78 0.37 10.44 -3.45
N TYR A 79 1.17 9.52 -2.90
CA TYR A 79 2.57 9.38 -3.27
C TYR A 79 2.71 9.04 -4.77
N LEU A 80 1.93 8.08 -5.26
CA LEU A 80 1.98 7.65 -6.66
C LEU A 80 1.55 8.76 -7.63
N LEU A 81 0.50 9.53 -7.31
CA LEU A 81 0.08 10.66 -8.14
C LEU A 81 1.10 11.81 -8.13
N SER A 82 1.85 11.98 -7.04
CA SER A 82 2.86 13.04 -6.90
C SER A 82 4.21 12.71 -7.52
N ALA A 83 4.48 11.44 -7.84
CA ALA A 83 5.76 10.98 -8.38
C ALA A 83 5.75 10.95 -9.93
N ASP A 84 6.84 11.37 -10.57
CA ASP A 84 7.02 11.26 -12.02
C ASP A 84 7.63 9.91 -12.41
N ASP A 85 8.66 9.50 -11.66
CA ASP A 85 9.37 8.23 -11.81
C ASP A 85 9.05 7.29 -10.64
N ILE A 86 8.66 6.05 -10.97
CA ILE A 86 8.25 5.05 -9.99
C ILE A 86 9.00 3.75 -10.28
N HIS A 87 9.87 3.36 -9.35
CA HIS A 87 10.55 2.07 -9.39
C HIS A 87 9.90 1.11 -8.38
N MET A 88 9.33 0.02 -8.89
CA MET A 88 8.67 -1.00 -8.08
C MET A 88 9.57 -2.22 -7.95
N ILE A 89 9.97 -2.55 -6.71
CA ILE A 89 10.67 -3.78 -6.39
C ILE A 89 9.67 -4.73 -5.72
N VAL A 90 9.35 -5.83 -6.38
CA VAL A 90 8.25 -6.72 -5.99
C VAL A 90 8.76 -8.11 -5.70
N GLY A 91 8.70 -8.50 -4.42
CA GLY A 91 8.97 -9.87 -4.00
C GLY A 91 7.96 -10.85 -4.59
N THR A 92 8.45 -12.00 -5.05
CA THR A 92 7.66 -13.06 -5.71
C THR A 92 7.40 -14.27 -4.82
N ALA A 93 8.02 -14.29 -3.63
CA ALA A 93 7.82 -15.36 -2.65
C ALA A 93 6.33 -15.57 -2.33
N VAL A 94 5.89 -16.82 -2.50
CA VAL A 94 4.56 -17.28 -2.11
C VAL A 94 4.60 -17.64 -0.63
N ASN A 95 3.72 -17.02 0.16
CA ASN A 95 3.54 -17.38 1.55
C ASN A 95 2.56 -18.57 1.62
N PRO A 96 2.97 -19.75 2.14
CA PRO A 96 2.08 -20.91 2.23
C PRO A 96 0.80 -20.64 3.03
N ASN A 97 0.83 -19.70 3.98
CA ASN A 97 -0.34 -19.31 4.76
C ASN A 97 -1.30 -18.37 4.01
N GLN A 98 -0.95 -17.94 2.79
CA GLN A 98 -1.72 -17.03 1.94
C GLN A 98 -2.03 -17.64 0.57
N ILE A 99 -2.06 -18.98 0.46
CA ILE A 99 -2.42 -19.67 -0.80
C ILE A 99 -3.84 -19.33 -1.25
N ALA A 100 -4.73 -18.96 -0.32
CA ALA A 100 -6.08 -18.48 -0.64
C ALA A 100 -6.08 -17.15 -1.43
N ASP A 101 -4.97 -16.41 -1.44
CA ASP A 101 -4.82 -15.15 -2.16
C ASP A 101 -4.34 -15.36 -3.61
N LEU A 102 -4.53 -16.56 -4.18
CA LEU A 102 -4.25 -16.84 -5.59
C LEU A 102 -5.48 -16.55 -6.45
N VAL A 103 -5.32 -15.71 -7.47
CA VAL A 103 -6.35 -15.41 -8.47
C VAL A 103 -5.88 -15.93 -9.82
N ARG A 104 -6.60 -16.89 -10.39
CA ARG A 104 -6.25 -17.52 -11.68
C ARG A 104 -4.81 -18.08 -11.72
N GLY A 105 -4.35 -18.64 -10.60
CA GLY A 105 -3.01 -19.23 -10.48
C GLY A 105 -1.89 -18.22 -10.21
N GLU A 106 -2.21 -16.94 -10.05
CA GLU A 106 -1.24 -15.88 -9.76
C GLU A 106 -1.46 -15.28 -8.37
N PRO A 107 -0.39 -14.93 -7.62
CA PRO A 107 -0.53 -14.17 -6.37
C PRO A 107 -1.30 -12.87 -6.60
N MET A 108 -2.36 -12.63 -5.81
CA MET A 108 -3.21 -11.44 -5.91
C MET A 108 -2.40 -10.13 -5.84
N ARG A 109 -1.26 -10.14 -5.13
CA ARG A 109 -0.28 -9.05 -5.16
C ARG A 109 0.11 -8.66 -6.59
N MET A 110 0.46 -9.62 -7.44
CA MET A 110 0.90 -9.34 -8.82
C MET A 110 -0.24 -8.81 -9.69
N VAL A 111 -1.48 -9.27 -9.46
CA VAL A 111 -2.67 -8.70 -10.13
C VAL A 111 -2.78 -7.21 -9.82
N TYR A 112 -2.69 -6.81 -8.55
CA TYR A 112 -2.76 -5.39 -8.18
C TYR A 112 -1.53 -4.59 -8.63
N ILE A 113 -0.33 -5.17 -8.63
CA ILE A 113 0.86 -4.50 -9.18
C ILE A 113 0.65 -4.19 -10.67
N ARG A 114 0.13 -5.12 -11.46
CA ARG A 114 -0.17 -4.86 -12.89
C ARG A 114 -1.24 -3.79 -13.06
N ASP A 115 -2.29 -3.84 -12.27
CA ASP A 115 -3.34 -2.81 -12.30
C ASP A 115 -2.76 -1.42 -11.95
N LEU A 116 -1.87 -1.33 -10.95
CA LEU A 116 -1.18 -0.08 -10.61
C LEU A 116 -0.30 0.40 -11.77
N VAL A 117 0.53 -0.47 -12.35
CA VAL A 117 1.37 -0.11 -13.50
C VAL A 117 0.50 0.44 -14.63
N GLN A 118 -0.60 -0.24 -14.97
CA GLN A 118 -1.52 0.23 -16.00
C GLN A 118 -2.12 1.60 -15.69
N GLU A 119 -2.62 1.82 -14.47
CA GLU A 119 -3.19 3.10 -14.07
C GLU A 119 -2.15 4.23 -14.09
N LEU A 120 -0.90 3.95 -13.72
CA LEU A 120 0.16 4.94 -13.70
C LEU A 120 0.70 5.26 -15.10
N THR A 121 0.87 4.26 -15.97
CA THR A 121 1.27 4.45 -17.36
C THR A 121 0.23 5.23 -18.16
N LYS A 122 -1.08 5.02 -17.91
CA LYS A 122 -2.15 5.84 -18.51
C LYS A 122 -2.06 7.34 -18.17
N ARG A 123 -1.27 7.69 -17.16
CA ARG A 123 -1.04 9.05 -16.66
C ARG A 123 0.35 9.56 -17.02
N ASP A 124 0.98 8.95 -18.02
CA ASP A 124 2.31 9.31 -18.54
C ASP A 124 3.44 9.25 -17.50
N LYS A 125 3.26 8.45 -16.44
CA LYS A 125 4.30 8.21 -15.43
C LYS A 125 5.29 7.15 -15.91
N GLN A 126 6.56 7.33 -15.58
CA GLN A 126 7.60 6.35 -15.88
C GLN A 126 7.62 5.28 -14.78
N VAL A 127 7.20 4.07 -15.13
CA VAL A 127 7.13 2.96 -14.18
C VAL A 127 8.06 1.84 -14.60
N THR A 128 8.95 1.45 -13.69
CA THR A 128 9.82 0.28 -13.86
C THR A 128 9.46 -0.78 -12.82
N LEU A 129 9.50 -2.04 -13.22
CA LEU A 129 9.15 -3.18 -12.38
C LEU A 129 10.33 -4.16 -12.32
N GLU A 130 10.87 -4.34 -11.12
CA GLU A 130 11.86 -5.35 -10.78
C GLU A 130 11.19 -6.42 -9.91
N THR A 131 11.36 -7.69 -10.26
CA THR A 131 10.86 -8.82 -9.48
C THR A 131 12.01 -9.52 -8.76
N VAL A 132 11.85 -9.78 -7.46
CA VAL A 132 12.87 -10.40 -6.58
C VAL A 132 12.35 -11.58 -5.76
#